data_AF-A0A7T5UJX9-F1
#
_entry.id   AF-A0A7T5UJX9-F1
#
_cell.length_a   1.000
_cell.length_b   1.000
_cell.length_c   1.000
_cell.angle_alpha   90.00
_cell.angle_beta   90.00
_cell.angle_gamma   90.00
#
_symmetry.space_group_name_H-M   'P 1'
#
loop_
_entity.id
_entity.type
_entity.pdbx_description
1 polymer ?
#
loop_
_entity_poly.entity_id
_entity_poly.type
_entity_poly.pdbx_seq_one_letter_code
_entity_poly.pdbx_strand_id
1 'polypeptide(L)'
;MSKKGIELPVNALIIMFLAVVVLAGVIAIYTGVWQPSQKTTTQASDFNAECAKYSAIGCCGDDTLSGCSTQKSQVVSKASTLGITSAADAVKRCCGE
;
A
#
# COMPACT_ATOMS: atom_id res chain seq x y z
N MET A 1 27.40 -50.85 33.36
CA MET A 1 27.65 -49.44 33.69
C MET A 1 27.01 -48.58 32.60
N SER A 2 25.83 -48.04 32.88
CA SER A 2 25.00 -47.35 31.88
C SER A 2 25.51 -45.94 31.60
N LYS A 3 25.66 -45.65 30.31
CA LYS A 3 26.13 -44.38 29.73
C LYS A 3 25.16 -43.24 30.02
N LYS A 4 25.31 -42.55 31.16
CA LYS A 4 24.72 -41.24 31.42
C LYS A 4 25.70 -40.16 31.00
N GLY A 5 25.67 -39.76 29.73
CA GLY A 5 26.55 -38.70 29.22
C GLY A 5 26.07 -38.04 27.93
N ILE A 6 25.03 -38.57 27.29
CA ILE A 6 24.52 -38.08 26.00
C ILE A 6 23.19 -37.31 26.13
N GLU A 7 22.58 -37.29 27.32
CA GLU A 7 21.22 -36.76 27.50
C GLU A 7 21.16 -35.21 27.53
N LEU A 8 22.23 -34.54 27.97
CA LEU A 8 22.30 -33.07 27.95
C LEU A 8 22.53 -32.45 26.55
N PRO A 9 23.48 -32.91 25.72
CA PRO A 9 23.79 -32.25 24.45
C PRO A 9 22.67 -32.37 23.41
N VAL A 10 21.88 -33.44 23.45
CA VAL A 10 20.75 -33.65 22.52
C VAL A 10 19.64 -32.64 22.79
N ASN A 11 19.34 -32.38 24.06
CA ASN A 11 18.31 -31.40 24.42
C ASN A 11 18.74 -29.97 24.07
N ALA A 12 20.03 -29.65 24.25
CA ALA A 12 20.59 -28.36 23.85
C ALA A 12 20.52 -28.14 22.32
N LEU A 13 20.77 -29.18 21.51
CA LEU A 13 20.62 -29.13 20.06
C LEU A 13 19.18 -28.84 19.61
N ILE A 14 18.20 -29.46 20.28
CA ILE A 14 16.77 -29.24 19.99
C ILE A 14 16.37 -27.80 20.34
N ILE A 15 16.81 -27.30 21.50
CA ILE A 15 16.54 -25.91 21.92
C ILE A 15 17.19 -24.92 20.95
N MET A 16 18.41 -25.20 20.49
CA MET A 16 19.12 -24.37 19.51
C MET A 16 18.38 -24.34 18.16
N PHE A 17 17.88 -25.49 17.69
CA PHE A 17 17.10 -25.58 16.47
C PHE A 17 15.78 -24.80 16.58
N LEU A 18 15.05 -24.96 17.68
CA LEU A 18 13.83 -24.19 17.95
C LEU A 18 14.10 -22.68 17.98
N ALA A 19 15.20 -22.25 18.60
CA ALA A 19 15.58 -20.84 18.64
C ALA A 19 15.82 -20.27 17.23
N VAL A 20 16.48 -21.04 16.34
CA VAL A 20 16.71 -20.62 14.93
C VAL A 20 15.39 -20.53 14.15
N VAL A 21 14.47 -21.47 14.34
CA VAL A 21 13.15 -21.46 13.67
C VAL A 21 12.32 -20.24 14.12
N VAL A 22 12.32 -19.94 15.42
CA VAL A 22 11.62 -18.77 15.97
C VAL A 22 12.27 -17.48 15.44
N LEU A 23 13.60 -17.41 15.39
CA LEU A 23 14.32 -16.26 14.85
C LEU A 23 14.00 -16.03 13.36
N ALA A 24 13.96 -17.10 12.57
CA ALA A 24 13.57 -17.05 11.15
C ALA A 24 12.12 -16.60 10.97
N GLY A 25 11.20 -17.04 11.84
CA GLY A 25 9.81 -16.59 11.84
C GLY A 25 9.68 -15.08 12.14
N VAL A 26 10.40 -14.57 13.15
CA VAL A 26 10.41 -13.14 13.47
C VAL A 26 11.00 -12.32 12.33
N ILE A 27 12.09 -12.79 11.72
CA ILE A 27 12.70 -12.14 10.55
C ILE A 27 11.70 -12.11 9.39
N ALA A 28 11.01 -13.21 9.08
CA ALA A 28 10.03 -13.26 7.99
C ALA A 28 8.84 -12.30 8.20
N ILE A 29 8.42 -12.09 9.45
CA ILE A 29 7.40 -11.10 9.80
C ILE A 29 7.94 -9.68 9.64
N TYR A 30 9.21 -9.42 10.02
CA TYR A 30 9.84 -8.09 9.93
C TYR A 30 10.31 -7.72 8.53
N THR A 31 10.77 -8.67 7.70
CA THR A 31 11.30 -8.43 6.35
C THR A 31 10.23 -8.38 5.27
N GLY A 32 8.95 -8.32 5.66
CA GLY A 32 7.95 -7.68 4.79
C GLY A 32 7.25 -8.58 3.78
N VAL A 33 7.14 -9.89 4.03
CA VAL A 33 6.11 -10.70 3.33
C VAL A 33 4.69 -10.17 3.63
N TRP A 34 4.57 -9.36 4.70
CA TRP A 34 3.37 -8.68 5.15
C TRP A 34 3.56 -7.15 5.20
N GLN A 35 4.18 -6.54 4.20
CA GLN A 35 3.84 -5.14 3.92
C GLN A 35 2.46 -5.15 3.25
N PRO A 36 1.35 -4.82 3.94
CA PRO A 36 0.08 -4.60 3.24
C PRO A 36 0.36 -3.53 2.19
N SER A 37 0.05 -3.86 0.94
CA SER A 37 0.22 -3.03 -0.24
C SER A 37 -0.07 -1.56 0.06
N GLN A 38 0.95 -0.77 0.44
CA GLN A 38 0.81 0.68 0.64
C GLN A 38 0.38 1.38 -0.65
N LYS A 39 0.48 0.68 -1.79
CA LYS A 39 0.11 1.19 -3.10
C LYS A 39 -1.36 1.62 -3.15
N THR A 40 -2.30 0.91 -2.54
CA THR A 40 -3.72 1.25 -2.65
C THR A 40 -4.12 2.46 -1.79
N THR A 41 -3.61 2.55 -0.56
CA THR A 41 -3.87 3.69 0.32
C THR A 41 -3.24 4.97 -0.24
N THR A 42 -2.01 4.90 -0.76
CA THR A 42 -1.34 6.06 -1.35
C THR A 42 -2.00 6.48 -2.67
N GLN A 43 -2.48 5.55 -3.50
CA GLN A 43 -3.18 5.89 -4.74
C GLN A 43 -4.51 6.61 -4.50
N ALA A 44 -5.29 6.16 -3.52
CA ALA A 44 -6.53 6.84 -3.15
C ALA A 44 -6.26 8.24 -2.59
N SER A 45 -5.21 8.39 -1.78
CA SER A 45 -4.77 9.68 -1.26
C SER A 45 -4.28 10.62 -2.36
N ASP A 46 -3.48 10.13 -3.30
CA ASP A 46 -2.98 10.89 -4.46
C ASP A 46 -4.13 11.38 -5.35
N PHE A 47 -5.09 10.51 -5.62
CA PHE A 47 -6.28 10.87 -6.39
C PHE A 47 -7.11 11.95 -5.68
N ASN A 48 -7.35 11.79 -4.37
CA ASN A 48 -8.07 12.79 -3.58
C ASN A 48 -7.32 14.13 -3.51
N ALA A 49 -5.99 14.10 -3.47
CA ALA A 49 -5.17 15.32 -3.50
C ALA A 49 -5.27 16.06 -4.84
N GLU A 50 -5.25 15.35 -5.97
CA GLU A 50 -5.46 15.97 -7.29
C GLU A 50 -6.93 16.42 -7.48
N CYS A 51 -7.92 15.66 -7.00
CA CYS A 51 -9.32 16.11 -6.96
C CYS A 51 -9.50 17.40 -6.16
N ALA A 52 -8.84 17.51 -5.00
CA ALA A 52 -8.90 18.71 -4.18
C ALA A 52 -8.31 19.92 -4.91
N LYS A 53 -7.22 19.75 -5.66
CA LYS A 53 -6.66 20.80 -6.53
C LYS A 53 -7.61 21.15 -7.68
N TYR A 54 -8.19 20.15 -8.34
CA TYR A 54 -9.17 20.32 -9.41
C TYR A 54 -10.38 21.15 -8.95
N SER A 55 -10.93 20.79 -7.78
CA SER A 55 -12.04 21.50 -7.15
C SER A 55 -11.63 22.91 -6.67
N ALA A 56 -10.46 23.07 -6.06
CA ALA A 56 -9.97 24.34 -5.56
C ALA A 56 -9.71 25.39 -6.66
N ILE A 57 -9.38 24.94 -7.88
CA ILE A 57 -9.22 25.81 -9.06
C ILE A 57 -10.60 26.25 -9.62
N GLY A 58 -11.70 25.64 -9.18
CA GLY A 58 -13.05 25.94 -9.66
C GLY A 58 -13.46 25.16 -10.91
N CYS A 59 -12.67 24.16 -11.31
CA CYS A 59 -12.93 23.39 -12.53
C CYS A 59 -14.22 22.57 -12.50
N CYS A 60 -14.82 22.35 -11.33
CA CYS A 60 -16.12 21.68 -11.19
C CYS A 60 -17.31 22.58 -11.57
N GLY A 61 -17.14 23.90 -11.57
CA GLY A 61 -18.18 24.86 -11.99
C GLY A 61 -17.96 25.41 -13.39
N ASP A 62 -16.69 25.55 -13.80
CA ASP A 62 -16.31 26.08 -15.11
C ASP A 62 -15.10 25.31 -15.68
N ASP A 63 -15.37 24.34 -16.58
CA ASP A 63 -14.33 23.56 -17.27
C ASP A 63 -13.47 24.42 -18.23
N THR A 64 -13.87 25.66 -18.48
CA THR A 64 -13.19 26.60 -19.41
C THR A 64 -12.05 27.37 -18.74
N LEU A 65 -11.90 27.26 -17.42
CA LEU A 65 -10.82 27.88 -16.66
C LEU A 65 -9.45 27.38 -17.12
N SER A 66 -8.52 28.32 -17.30
CA SER A 66 -7.16 28.05 -17.74
C SER A 66 -6.44 27.16 -16.72
N GLY A 67 -6.09 25.93 -17.11
CA GLY A 67 -5.43 24.94 -16.26
C GLY A 67 -6.30 23.72 -15.91
N CYS A 68 -7.62 23.78 -16.14
CA CYS A 68 -8.51 22.65 -15.89
C CYS A 68 -8.23 21.45 -16.80
N SER A 69 -7.83 21.67 -18.05
CA SER A 69 -7.47 20.58 -18.97
C SER A 69 -6.26 19.77 -18.47
N THR A 70 -5.21 20.46 -17.99
CA THR A 70 -4.00 19.83 -17.46
C THR A 70 -4.29 19.06 -16.17
N GLN A 71 -5.09 19.66 -15.28
CA GLN A 71 -5.50 19.03 -14.03
C GLN A 71 -6.47 17.86 -14.26
N LYS A 72 -7.36 17.95 -15.25
CA LYS A 72 -8.22 16.83 -15.67
C LYS A 72 -7.39 15.63 -16.10
N SER A 73 -6.34 15.83 -16.89
CA SER A 73 -5.44 14.73 -17.28
C SER A 73 -4.73 14.08 -16.09
N GLN A 74 -4.35 14.86 -15.07
CA GLN A 74 -3.73 14.36 -13.83
C GLN A 74 -4.73 13.50 -13.03
N VAL A 75 -5.95 14.02 -12.83
CA VAL A 75 -7.05 13.31 -12.16
C VAL A 75 -7.36 11.99 -12.86
N VAL A 76 -7.50 11.99 -14.19
CA VAL A 76 -7.82 10.78 -14.98
C VAL A 76 -6.67 9.76 -14.93
N SER A 77 -5.41 10.22 -14.99
CA SER A 77 -4.24 9.34 -14.89
C SER A 77 -4.18 8.63 -13.53
N LYS A 78 -4.46 9.34 -12.44
CA LYS A 78 -4.53 8.78 -11.09
C LYS A 78 -5.78 7.92 -10.88
N ALA A 79 -6.92 8.30 -11.45
CA ALA A 79 -8.16 7.54 -11.40
C ALA A 79 -8.03 6.15 -12.06
N SER A 80 -7.27 6.08 -13.16
CA SER A 80 -6.97 4.82 -13.86
C SER A 80 -6.24 3.82 -12.94
N THR A 81 -5.41 4.30 -12.02
CA THR A 81 -4.72 3.43 -11.04
C THR A 81 -5.66 2.86 -9.97
N LEU A 82 -6.80 3.51 -9.75
CA LEU A 82 -7.87 3.07 -8.85
C LEU A 82 -8.93 2.21 -9.56
N GLY A 83 -8.75 1.92 -10.85
CA GLY A 83 -9.71 1.16 -11.66
C GLY A 83 -10.87 1.98 -12.21
N ILE A 84 -10.81 3.31 -12.17
CA ILE A 84 -11.79 4.19 -12.80
C ILE A 84 -11.37 4.38 -14.27
N THR A 85 -12.12 3.79 -15.19
CA THR A 85 -11.80 3.80 -16.64
C THR A 85 -12.43 4.97 -17.39
N SER A 86 -13.33 5.71 -16.75
CA SER A 86 -14.07 6.82 -17.33
C SER A 86 -13.57 8.15 -16.77
N ALA A 87 -13.13 9.02 -17.67
CA ALA A 87 -12.70 10.37 -17.31
C ALA A 87 -13.83 11.21 -16.71
N ALA A 88 -15.07 10.99 -17.16
CA ALA A 88 -16.24 11.67 -16.62
C ALA A 88 -16.54 11.22 -15.18
N ASP A 89 -16.45 9.92 -14.89
CA ASP A 89 -16.66 9.39 -13.54
C ASP A 89 -15.57 9.83 -12.56
N ALA A 90 -14.32 9.95 -13.02
CA ALA A 90 -13.22 10.48 -12.22
C ALA A 90 -13.48 11.93 -11.79
N VAL A 91 -13.90 12.78 -12.74
CA VAL A 91 -14.21 14.20 -12.46
C VAL A 91 -15.45 14.34 -11.59
N LYS A 92 -16.52 13.57 -11.86
CA LYS A 92 -17.73 13.55 -11.02
C LYS A 92 -17.41 13.21 -9.56
N ARG A 93 -16.55 12.21 -9.32
CA ARG A 93 -16.06 11.88 -7.97
C ARG A 93 -15.29 13.02 -7.32
N CYS A 94 -14.54 13.82 -8.08
CA CYS A 94 -13.88 15.00 -7.54
C CYS A 94 -14.85 16.13 -7.19
N CYS A 95 -15.92 16.27 -7.97
CA CYS A 95 -16.89 17.35 -7.87
C CYS A 95 -18.07 17.03 -6.94
N GLY A 96 -18.23 15.77 -6.54
CA GLY A 96 -19.33 15.32 -5.69
C GLY A 96 -20.66 15.16 -6.43
N GLU A 97 -20.60 14.89 -7.74
CA GLU A 97 -21.76 14.73 -8.63
C GLU A 97 -22.11 13.27 -8.96
#